data_AF-A0A947H693-F1
#
_entry.id   AF-A0A947H693-F1
#
_cell.length_a   1.000
_cell.length_b   1.000
_cell.length_c   1.000
_cell.angle_alpha   90.00
_cell.angle_beta   90.00
_cell.angle_gamma   90.00
#
_symmetry.space_group_name_H-M   'P 1'
#
loop_
_entity.id
_entity.type
_entity.pdbx_description
1 polymer ?
#
loop_
_entity_poly.entity_id
_entity_poly.type
_entity_poly.pdbx_seq_one_letter_code
_entity_poly.pdbx_strand_id
1 'polypeptide(L)'
;MHPRSVPHFFNPALLPAQAFAQAPGKAPTLVCLLDPLQWEIELAALLALARAAPSFAQAWSWKILCLPQPPALLQGICAQLAAAPQPLPALELHVQPLRHWPAFFQAAQGCLCLTRAPELGLQQTVMALAMDLPLWRPADGQVAENSPWPELPVAELPVRALPVQLGDWQAMAQILTQTLTQTLTQEDVRAERSRGLRVALLKALGIQDTLSHTALMATDMAIIVYWGRSGSVFLQSLLDRHPEILSTPATVLMRYYEFWQEFLRALVEKNYPFDLNDFLNMFCTYFSSLFYAQPDSSTCCLDQLGPEQNTVLQVNAEAFKESFVWLIQSFFSGGVEINSKIFFICLHYAYEMAQGLDISDKHLIAYQLHRPSLNPSTTGLFQDFPQTRVLGMAREPMRAFFSHLRMCRDDRRMGHQAALQPDYDYPDMVLDGAFASYYEHQLVGWKELQAHYQPPLYEICLERLHSSPESEMRKLAQWLKIDWHPGLLQSSFNGLEYWGDRRAHQKIQGFSAEHPLSQDWLSCFSPLDKQVLYALLEQDVQRQGYGQAFKWVKGLLPLLIWLPTRLEWQALRQALREGLPNARQNWRQELRVRWQVCFAVLKQGYAKSKK
;
A
#
# COMPACT_ATOMS: atom_id res chain seq x y z
N MET A 1 -0.75 -15.87 27.57
CA MET A 1 0.40 -15.78 26.64
C MET A 1 0.21 -16.78 25.51
N HIS A 2 0.55 -16.40 24.28
CA HIS A 2 0.66 -17.34 23.17
C HIS A 2 2.13 -17.81 23.06
N PRO A 3 2.41 -19.13 22.98
CA PRO A 3 3.78 -19.65 23.02
C PRO A 3 4.73 -19.05 21.98
N ARG A 4 4.19 -18.67 20.82
CA ARG A 4 4.97 -18.07 19.71
C ARG A 4 5.34 -16.60 19.90
N SER A 5 4.57 -15.87 20.70
CA SER A 5 4.70 -14.41 20.79
C SER A 5 5.81 -13.98 21.75
N VAL A 6 6.34 -14.89 22.56
CA VAL A 6 7.27 -14.56 23.64
C VAL A 6 8.45 -15.53 23.72
N PRO A 7 9.20 -15.79 22.64
CA PRO A 7 10.23 -16.84 22.59
C PRO A 7 11.33 -16.70 23.65
N HIS A 8 11.57 -15.49 24.16
CA HIS A 8 12.54 -15.21 25.23
C HIS A 8 12.09 -15.71 26.61
N PHE A 9 10.79 -15.79 26.89
CA PHE A 9 10.28 -16.48 28.10
C PHE A 9 10.50 -18.00 28.03
N PHE A 10 10.70 -18.54 26.82
CA PHE A 10 10.96 -19.96 26.57
C PHE A 10 12.45 -20.29 26.44
N ASN A 11 13.35 -19.31 26.70
CA ASN A 11 14.78 -19.56 26.86
C ASN A 11 15.13 -19.54 28.35
N PRO A 12 15.34 -20.70 28.99
CA PRO A 12 15.64 -20.80 30.42
C PRO A 12 16.88 -19.99 30.83
N ALA A 13 17.83 -19.79 29.90
CA ALA A 13 19.05 -19.03 30.15
C ALA A 13 18.84 -17.51 30.23
N LEU A 14 17.68 -17.01 29.80
CA LEU A 14 17.35 -15.58 29.79
C LEU A 14 16.38 -15.17 30.92
N LEU A 15 15.86 -16.11 31.70
CA LEU A 15 15.03 -15.82 32.87
C LEU A 15 15.95 -15.39 34.03
N PRO A 16 15.91 -14.13 34.50
CA PRO A 16 16.77 -13.70 35.59
C PRO A 16 16.38 -14.46 36.87
N ALA A 17 17.34 -15.15 37.49
CA ALA A 17 17.12 -15.86 38.75
C ALA A 17 16.55 -14.99 39.88
N GLN A 18 16.64 -13.66 39.75
CA GLN A 18 16.19 -12.67 40.73
C GLN A 18 14.86 -11.98 40.40
N ALA A 19 14.30 -12.13 39.20
CA ALA A 19 13.14 -11.31 38.77
C ALA A 19 11.79 -11.68 39.43
N PHE A 20 11.73 -12.77 40.20
CA PHE A 20 10.47 -13.29 40.73
C PHE A 20 10.50 -13.55 42.25
N ALA A 21 11.41 -12.87 42.95
CA ALA A 21 11.47 -12.94 44.41
C ALA A 21 10.20 -12.32 45.04
N GLN A 22 9.28 -13.21 45.42
CA GLN A 22 8.33 -13.11 46.53
C GLN A 22 7.55 -11.79 46.67
N ALA A 23 6.44 -11.68 45.93
CA ALA A 23 5.28 -10.97 46.46
C ALA A 23 4.59 -11.91 47.48
N PRO A 24 4.51 -11.57 48.78
CA PRO A 24 3.85 -12.42 49.76
C PRO A 24 2.34 -12.43 49.51
N GLY A 25 1.78 -13.59 49.15
CA GLY A 25 0.33 -13.80 49.22
C GLY A 25 -0.28 -14.87 48.31
N LYS A 26 0.14 -15.01 47.04
CA LYS A 26 -0.37 -16.02 46.10
C LYS A 26 0.67 -16.31 45.01
N ALA A 27 0.82 -17.58 44.64
CA ALA A 27 1.65 -17.95 43.49
C ALA A 27 1.11 -17.29 42.22
N PRO A 28 1.93 -16.60 41.41
CA PRO A 28 1.51 -16.03 40.14
C PRO A 28 0.94 -17.10 39.20
N THR A 29 -0.08 -16.75 38.40
CA THR A 29 -0.73 -17.68 37.47
C THR A 29 -0.27 -17.43 36.03
N LEU A 30 0.33 -18.44 35.40
CA LEU A 30 0.67 -18.44 33.99
C LEU A 30 -0.49 -19.02 33.19
N VAL A 31 -1.14 -18.18 32.38
CA VAL A 31 -2.23 -18.60 31.49
C VAL A 31 -1.69 -18.77 30.07
N CYS A 32 -1.78 -19.98 29.53
CA CYS A 32 -1.30 -20.35 28.20
C CYS A 32 -2.47 -20.67 27.27
N LEU A 33 -2.50 -20.01 26.11
CA LEU A 33 -3.49 -20.25 25.07
C LEU A 33 -2.86 -21.16 24.01
N LEU A 34 -3.53 -22.27 23.68
CA LEU A 34 -3.10 -23.17 22.60
C LEU A 34 -3.87 -22.88 21.31
N ASP A 35 -3.14 -22.82 20.19
CA ASP A 35 -3.71 -22.84 18.85
C ASP A 35 -4.37 -24.22 18.60
N PRO A 36 -5.67 -24.29 18.30
CA PRO A 36 -6.35 -25.56 18.04
C PRO A 36 -5.77 -26.36 16.88
N LEU A 37 -5.14 -25.70 15.91
CA LEU A 37 -4.55 -26.37 14.74
C LEU A 37 -3.15 -26.92 15.04
N GLN A 38 -2.48 -26.44 16.09
CA GLN A 38 -1.07 -26.75 16.37
C GLN A 38 -0.78 -27.03 17.86
N TRP A 39 -1.83 -27.35 18.62
CA TRP A 39 -1.80 -27.54 20.07
C TRP A 39 -0.76 -28.57 20.53
N GLU A 40 -0.49 -29.61 19.74
CA GLU A 40 0.50 -30.66 20.09
C GLU A 40 1.91 -30.09 20.19
N ILE A 41 2.29 -29.27 19.21
CA ILE A 41 3.61 -28.63 19.13
C ILE A 41 3.73 -27.60 20.26
N GLU A 42 2.68 -26.84 20.50
CA GLU A 42 2.65 -25.78 21.52
C GLU A 42 2.63 -26.33 22.94
N LEU A 43 1.86 -27.40 23.18
CA LEU A 43 1.85 -28.10 24.46
C LEU A 43 3.20 -28.77 24.72
N ALA A 44 3.81 -29.40 23.71
CA ALA A 44 5.14 -29.98 23.84
C ALA A 44 6.20 -28.92 24.21
N ALA A 45 6.14 -27.74 23.61
CA ALA A 45 7.02 -26.62 23.95
C ALA A 45 6.80 -26.10 25.38
N LEU A 46 5.54 -25.99 25.82
CA LEU A 46 5.20 -25.61 27.20
C LEU A 46 5.71 -26.63 28.22
N LEU A 47 5.54 -27.91 27.94
CA LEU A 47 6.04 -28.98 28.79
C LEU A 47 7.57 -29.03 28.82
N ALA A 48 8.23 -28.77 27.69
CA ALA A 48 9.68 -28.65 27.63
C ALA A 48 10.17 -27.47 28.50
N LEU A 49 9.48 -26.33 28.46
CA LEU A 49 9.80 -25.18 29.33
C LEU A 49 9.64 -25.51 30.81
N ALA A 50 8.51 -26.12 31.20
CA ALA A 50 8.27 -26.51 32.58
C ALA A 50 9.35 -27.47 33.12
N ARG A 51 9.90 -28.34 32.25
CA ARG A 51 11.01 -29.23 32.60
C ARG A 51 12.36 -28.52 32.67
N ALA A 52 12.62 -27.58 31.77
CA ALA A 52 13.89 -26.87 31.70
C ALA A 52 14.05 -25.84 32.85
N ALA A 53 12.95 -25.40 33.46
CA ALA A 53 12.96 -24.45 34.58
C ALA A 53 12.04 -24.93 35.74
N PRO A 54 12.41 -26.01 36.46
CA PRO A 54 11.54 -26.62 37.47
C PRO A 54 11.24 -25.71 38.66
N SER A 55 12.16 -24.82 39.03
CA SER A 55 11.94 -23.80 40.07
C SER A 55 10.91 -22.75 39.65
N PHE A 56 10.92 -22.32 38.38
CA PHE A 56 9.91 -21.44 37.80
C PHE A 56 8.56 -22.16 37.71
N ALA A 57 8.58 -23.40 37.23
CA ALA A 57 7.40 -24.22 37.07
C ALA A 57 6.66 -24.42 38.40
N GLN A 58 7.39 -24.72 39.49
CA GLN A 58 6.82 -24.93 40.84
C GLN A 58 6.36 -23.64 41.53
N ALA A 59 6.93 -22.48 41.18
CA ALA A 59 6.57 -21.21 41.79
C ALA A 59 5.29 -20.58 41.21
N TRP A 60 4.75 -21.13 40.12
CA TRP A 60 3.61 -20.58 39.38
C TRP A 60 2.46 -21.59 39.29
N SER A 61 1.22 -21.10 39.32
CA SER A 61 0.05 -21.87 38.92
C SER A 61 -0.05 -21.86 37.40
N TRP A 62 -0.14 -23.01 36.74
CA TRP A 62 -0.26 -23.06 35.28
C TRP A 62 -1.71 -23.34 34.89
N LYS A 63 -2.28 -22.46 34.06
CA LYS A 63 -3.60 -22.64 33.47
C LYS A 63 -3.50 -22.73 31.96
N ILE A 64 -3.81 -23.91 31.43
CA ILE A 64 -3.87 -24.10 29.97
C ILE A 64 -5.32 -23.90 29.54
N LEU A 65 -5.51 -22.98 28.61
CA LEU A 65 -6.77 -22.68 27.97
C LEU A 65 -6.71 -23.22 26.54
N CYS A 66 -7.64 -24.13 26.23
CA CYS A 66 -7.76 -24.74 24.92
C CYS A 66 -9.13 -24.37 24.32
N LEU A 67 -9.14 -24.00 23.04
CA LEU A 67 -10.37 -23.79 22.29
C LEU A 67 -11.15 -25.13 22.15
N PRO A 68 -12.49 -25.15 22.19
CA PRO A 68 -13.28 -26.35 22.03
C PRO A 68 -13.15 -26.82 20.58
N GLN A 69 -12.52 -27.97 20.44
CA GLN A 69 -12.44 -28.82 19.27
C GLN A 69 -12.76 -30.24 19.76
N PRO A 70 -13.03 -31.23 18.89
CA PRO A 70 -13.76 -32.44 19.27
C PRO A 70 -13.10 -33.18 20.46
N PRO A 71 -13.84 -34.02 21.21
CA PRO A 71 -13.37 -34.75 22.39
C PRO A 71 -11.99 -35.42 22.26
N ALA A 72 -11.58 -35.77 21.04
CA ALA A 72 -10.25 -36.28 20.70
C ALA A 72 -9.09 -35.33 21.08
N LEU A 73 -9.27 -34.01 20.95
CA LEU A 73 -8.26 -33.01 21.33
C LEU A 73 -7.99 -33.05 22.84
N LEU A 74 -9.06 -33.04 23.65
CA LEU A 74 -8.94 -33.11 25.10
C LEU A 74 -8.33 -34.42 25.56
N GLN A 75 -8.71 -35.54 24.92
CA GLN A 75 -8.08 -36.83 25.17
C GLN A 75 -6.59 -36.80 24.84
N GLY A 76 -6.19 -36.18 23.73
CA GLY A 76 -4.79 -36.02 23.34
C GLY A 76 -3.98 -35.18 24.34
N ILE A 77 -4.52 -34.03 24.78
CA ILE A 77 -3.89 -33.16 25.78
C ILE A 77 -3.73 -33.91 27.11
N CYS A 78 -4.80 -34.56 27.60
CA CYS A 78 -4.76 -35.32 28.84
C CYS A 78 -3.79 -36.51 28.76
N ALA A 79 -3.72 -37.22 27.63
CA ALA A 79 -2.79 -38.32 27.42
C ALA A 79 -1.32 -37.85 27.42
N GLN A 80 -1.02 -36.72 26.77
CA GLN A 80 0.31 -36.11 26.77
C GLN A 80 0.74 -35.63 28.17
N LEU A 81 -0.19 -35.03 28.93
CA LEU A 81 0.04 -34.62 30.31
C LEU A 81 0.28 -35.83 31.24
N ALA A 82 -0.48 -36.91 31.06
CA ALA A 82 -0.34 -38.14 31.84
C ALA A 82 0.94 -38.93 31.50
N ALA A 83 1.40 -38.87 30.24
CA ALA A 83 2.62 -39.52 29.78
C ALA A 83 3.91 -38.75 30.15
N ALA A 84 3.79 -37.52 30.65
CA ALA A 84 4.95 -36.74 31.06
C ALA A 84 5.58 -37.30 32.35
N PRO A 85 6.91 -37.53 32.39
CA PRO A 85 7.61 -37.98 33.60
C PRO A 85 7.49 -36.94 34.73
N GLN A 86 7.23 -37.39 35.96
CA GLN A 86 7.09 -36.54 37.14
C GLN A 86 8.41 -35.88 37.59
N PRO A 87 8.38 -34.69 38.25
CA PRO A 87 7.22 -33.91 38.66
C PRO A 87 7.02 -32.65 37.79
N LEU A 88 5.93 -32.59 37.04
CA LEU A 88 5.42 -31.32 36.51
C LEU A 88 4.71 -30.54 37.63
N PRO A 89 4.69 -29.20 37.59
CA PRO A 89 3.85 -28.43 38.49
C PRO A 89 2.37 -28.80 38.34
N ALA A 90 1.55 -28.47 39.34
CA ALA A 90 0.10 -28.62 39.26
C ALA A 90 -0.44 -27.79 38.09
N LEU A 91 -0.66 -28.46 36.96
CA LEU A 91 -1.25 -27.91 35.75
C LEU A 91 -2.77 -28.04 35.84
N GLU A 92 -3.46 -26.91 35.92
CA GLU A 92 -4.91 -26.89 35.79
C GLU A 92 -5.28 -26.70 34.32
N LEU A 93 -5.87 -27.74 33.71
CA LEU A 93 -6.44 -27.63 32.38
C LEU A 93 -7.87 -27.09 32.48
N HIS A 94 -8.10 -25.91 31.91
CA HIS A 94 -9.42 -25.29 31.86
C HIS A 94 -9.92 -25.31 30.42
N VAL A 95 -10.97 -26.10 30.16
CA VAL A 95 -11.60 -26.20 28.85
C VAL A 95 -12.86 -25.35 28.89
N GLN A 96 -12.90 -24.26 28.12
CA GLN A 96 -14.09 -23.41 28.05
C GLN A 96 -14.71 -23.41 26.64
N PRO A 97 -16.03 -23.63 26.50
CA PRO A 97 -16.71 -23.54 25.22
C PRO A 97 -16.77 -22.09 24.72
N LEU A 98 -16.19 -21.83 23.54
CA LEU A 98 -16.14 -20.53 22.90
C LEU A 98 -17.41 -20.27 22.10
N ARG A 99 -18.27 -19.39 22.61
CA ARG A 99 -19.29 -18.75 21.76
C ARG A 99 -18.90 -17.34 21.28
N HIS A 100 -17.78 -16.78 21.74
CA HIS A 100 -17.45 -15.36 21.50
C HIS A 100 -15.98 -15.03 21.18
N TRP A 101 -15.12 -16.02 20.93
CA TRP A 101 -13.66 -15.80 20.84
C TRP A 101 -13.00 -15.64 19.45
N PRO A 102 -13.63 -15.93 18.29
CA PRO A 102 -13.01 -15.61 17.00
C PRO A 102 -12.68 -14.12 16.83
N ALA A 103 -13.55 -13.23 17.32
CA ALA A 103 -13.32 -11.78 17.36
C ALA A 103 -12.20 -11.38 18.34
N PHE A 104 -12.09 -12.08 19.48
CA PHE A 104 -11.03 -11.89 20.48
C PHE A 104 -9.63 -12.11 19.88
N PHE A 105 -9.44 -13.15 19.06
CA PHE A 105 -8.15 -13.45 18.46
C PHE A 105 -7.75 -12.47 17.35
N GLN A 106 -8.69 -12.05 16.49
CA GLN A 106 -8.41 -11.02 15.48
C GLN A 106 -8.05 -9.67 16.14
N ALA A 107 -8.78 -9.27 17.20
CA ALA A 107 -8.50 -8.03 17.91
C ALA A 107 -7.18 -8.07 18.70
N ALA A 108 -6.87 -9.18 19.37
CA ALA A 108 -5.62 -9.35 20.11
C ALA A 108 -4.41 -9.45 19.17
N GLN A 109 -4.54 -10.10 18.02
CA GLN A 109 -3.49 -10.17 17.00
C GLN A 109 -3.23 -8.80 16.37
N GLY A 110 -4.28 -8.01 16.11
CA GLY A 110 -4.16 -6.61 15.72
C GLY A 110 -3.45 -5.73 16.77
N CYS A 111 -3.77 -5.89 18.06
CA CYS A 111 -3.14 -5.11 19.14
C CYS A 111 -1.69 -5.53 19.43
N LEU A 112 -1.35 -6.82 19.30
CA LEU A 112 0.02 -7.32 19.48
C LEU A 112 0.96 -6.89 18.35
N CYS A 113 0.45 -6.67 17.13
CA CYS A 113 1.23 -6.09 16.03
C CYS A 113 1.57 -4.60 16.24
N LEU A 114 0.90 -3.91 17.17
CA LEU A 114 1.00 -2.46 17.37
C LEU A 114 1.95 -2.02 18.49
N THR A 115 2.64 -2.92 19.20
CA THR A 115 3.48 -2.50 20.35
C THR A 115 4.82 -3.23 20.43
N ARG A 116 5.91 -2.47 20.66
CA ARG A 116 7.25 -3.02 21.02
C ARG A 116 7.35 -3.44 22.50
N ALA A 117 6.24 -3.46 23.25
CA ALA A 117 6.19 -3.68 24.69
C ALA A 117 5.05 -4.66 25.08
N PRO A 118 5.36 -5.92 25.45
CA PRO A 118 4.35 -6.97 25.66
C PRO A 118 3.40 -6.71 26.84
N GLU A 119 3.78 -5.89 27.82
CA GLU A 119 2.92 -5.47 28.93
C GLU A 119 1.81 -4.52 28.47
N LEU A 120 2.10 -3.69 27.46
CA LEU A 120 1.16 -2.71 26.90
C LEU A 120 0.09 -3.39 26.02
N GLY A 121 0.50 -4.39 25.23
CA GLY A 121 -0.43 -5.22 24.47
C GLY A 121 -1.37 -6.04 25.37
N LEU A 122 -0.89 -6.50 26.52
CA LEU A 122 -1.71 -7.20 27.52
C LEU A 122 -2.75 -6.26 28.15
N GLN A 123 -2.37 -5.04 28.50
CA GLN A 123 -3.28 -4.04 29.06
C GLN A 123 -4.36 -3.60 28.06
N GLN A 124 -3.99 -3.38 26.80
CA GLN A 124 -4.95 -3.04 25.73
C GLN A 124 -5.96 -4.18 25.45
N THR A 125 -5.50 -5.43 25.53
CA THR A 125 -6.36 -6.63 25.39
C THR A 125 -7.35 -6.74 26.55
N VAL A 126 -6.92 -6.50 27.79
CA VAL A 126 -7.80 -6.47 28.99
C VAL A 126 -8.84 -5.35 28.90
N MET A 127 -8.51 -4.24 28.25
CA MET A 127 -9.37 -3.07 28.13
C MET A 127 -10.45 -3.24 27.04
N ALA A 128 -10.13 -3.90 25.93
CA ALA A 128 -11.12 -4.30 24.92
C ALA A 128 -12.14 -5.31 25.49
N LEU A 129 -11.69 -6.23 26.36
CA LEU A 129 -12.53 -7.18 27.09
C LEU A 129 -13.53 -6.50 28.05
N ALA A 130 -13.20 -5.32 28.59
CA ALA A 130 -14.10 -4.58 29.48
C ALA A 130 -15.26 -3.90 28.72
N MET A 131 -15.19 -3.79 27.39
CA MET A 131 -16.15 -3.04 26.58
C MET A 131 -17.21 -3.90 25.85
N ASP A 132 -16.98 -5.20 25.67
CA ASP A 132 -17.87 -6.11 24.90
C ASP A 132 -18.72 -7.08 25.74
N LEU A 133 -18.76 -6.91 27.07
CA LEU A 133 -19.72 -7.64 27.92
C LEU A 133 -21.01 -6.82 28.00
N PRO A 134 -22.14 -7.27 27.41
CA PRO A 134 -23.42 -6.71 27.79
C PRO A 134 -23.65 -7.09 29.26
N LEU A 135 -23.69 -6.10 30.14
CA LEU A 135 -24.22 -6.24 31.49
C LEU A 135 -25.73 -6.50 31.39
N TRP A 136 -26.10 -7.71 30.96
CA TRP A 136 -27.49 -8.17 30.98
C TRP A 136 -27.84 -8.52 32.43
N ARG A 137 -28.64 -7.68 33.06
CA ARG A 137 -29.47 -8.06 34.20
C ARG A 137 -30.90 -8.19 33.71
N PRO A 138 -31.57 -9.33 33.86
CA PRO A 138 -33.02 -9.31 33.94
C PRO A 138 -33.37 -8.72 35.31
N ALA A 139 -33.89 -7.50 35.32
CA ALA A 139 -34.80 -7.11 36.37
C ALA A 139 -36.12 -7.83 36.03
N ASP A 140 -36.49 -8.76 36.89
CA ASP A 140 -37.81 -9.42 36.93
C ASP A 140 -37.96 -10.54 35.90
N GLY A 141 -37.96 -11.78 36.40
CA GLY A 141 -37.85 -13.03 35.63
C GLY A 141 -39.00 -13.37 34.70
N GLN A 142 -39.19 -12.59 33.63
CA GLN A 142 -39.96 -13.01 32.46
C GLN A 142 -39.08 -12.95 31.21
N VAL A 143 -38.94 -14.11 30.56
CA VAL A 143 -38.28 -14.25 29.27
C VAL A 143 -39.20 -13.59 28.23
N ALA A 144 -38.68 -12.62 27.48
CA ALA A 144 -39.40 -12.03 26.36
C ALA A 144 -39.55 -13.07 25.24
N GLU A 145 -40.79 -13.38 24.84
CA GLU A 145 -41.16 -14.37 23.81
C GLU A 145 -40.66 -14.05 22.39
N ASN A 146 -39.95 -12.93 22.17
CA ASN A 146 -39.49 -12.48 20.85
C ASN A 146 -37.96 -12.37 20.74
N SER A 147 -37.23 -13.35 21.29
CA SER A 147 -35.79 -13.49 21.02
C SER A 147 -35.59 -14.09 19.61
N PRO A 148 -34.73 -13.52 18.75
CA PRO A 148 -34.52 -13.99 17.37
C PRO A 148 -33.72 -15.31 17.27
N TRP A 149 -33.59 -16.06 18.36
CA TRP A 149 -32.85 -17.32 18.40
C TRP A 149 -33.85 -18.46 18.67
N PRO A 150 -34.25 -19.22 17.64
CA PRO A 150 -35.15 -20.34 17.83
C PRO A 150 -34.47 -21.45 18.63
N GLU A 151 -35.30 -22.09 19.45
CA GLU A 151 -34.98 -23.20 20.34
C GLU A 151 -34.16 -24.31 19.66
N LEU A 152 -33.08 -24.74 20.29
CA LEU A 152 -32.46 -26.04 20.02
C LEU A 152 -32.90 -27.02 21.12
N PRO A 153 -33.29 -28.25 20.79
CA PRO A 153 -33.84 -29.20 21.74
C PRO A 153 -32.75 -29.66 22.71
N VAL A 154 -32.99 -29.44 24.01
CA VAL A 154 -32.20 -30.04 25.08
C VAL A 154 -32.60 -31.51 25.17
N ALA A 155 -31.89 -32.36 24.43
CA ALA A 155 -31.87 -33.79 24.71
C ALA A 155 -30.82 -34.07 25.80
N GLU A 156 -31.30 -34.76 26.82
CA GLU A 156 -30.70 -35.15 28.09
C GLU A 156 -29.24 -35.62 28.03
N LEU A 157 -28.36 -34.96 28.80
CA LEU A 157 -27.12 -35.55 29.31
C LEU A 157 -27.04 -35.31 30.82
N PRO A 158 -26.92 -36.36 31.66
CA PRO A 158 -26.86 -36.21 33.09
C PRO A 158 -25.40 -36.03 33.52
N VAL A 159 -25.02 -34.81 33.91
CA VAL A 159 -23.76 -34.60 34.65
C VAL A 159 -24.05 -33.81 35.92
N ARG A 160 -23.86 -34.51 37.05
CA ARG A 160 -23.96 -34.00 38.41
C ARG A 160 -23.04 -32.79 38.62
N ALA A 161 -23.65 -31.75 39.19
CA ALA A 161 -23.11 -30.64 39.98
C ALA A 161 -21.59 -30.57 40.23
N LEU A 162 -20.99 -29.44 39.83
CA LEU A 162 -19.87 -28.80 40.52
C LEU A 162 -20.31 -27.38 40.92
N PRO A 163 -20.15 -26.95 42.18
CA PRO A 163 -20.48 -25.59 42.58
C PRO A 163 -19.27 -24.69 42.36
N VAL A 164 -19.39 -23.67 41.51
CA VAL A 164 -18.42 -22.56 41.46
C VAL A 164 -19.17 -21.29 41.84
N GLN A 165 -18.83 -20.73 42.99
CA GLN A 165 -19.34 -19.43 43.45
C GLN A 165 -18.71 -18.31 42.62
N LEU A 166 -19.56 -17.55 41.92
CA LEU A 166 -19.25 -16.29 41.27
C LEU A 166 -19.11 -15.18 42.34
N GLY A 167 -17.89 -14.93 42.81
CA GLY A 167 -17.61 -13.82 43.74
C GLY A 167 -16.20 -13.27 43.54
N ASP A 168 -16.05 -12.26 42.67
CA ASP A 168 -15.00 -11.22 42.74
C ASP A 168 -15.08 -10.13 41.65
N TRP A 169 -16.11 -10.13 40.79
CA TRP A 169 -16.24 -9.14 39.71
C TRP A 169 -16.60 -7.71 40.18
N GLN A 170 -17.22 -7.58 41.36
CA GLN A 170 -17.59 -6.27 41.92
C GLN A 170 -16.38 -5.44 42.40
N ALA A 171 -15.35 -6.10 42.93
CA ALA A 171 -14.14 -5.44 43.39
C ALA A 171 -13.34 -4.85 42.21
N MET A 172 -13.23 -5.59 41.11
CA MET A 172 -12.49 -5.16 39.93
C MET A 172 -13.17 -3.99 39.21
N ALA A 173 -14.50 -4.00 39.13
CA ALA A 173 -15.29 -2.88 38.59
C ALA A 173 -15.20 -1.61 39.44
N GLN A 174 -15.12 -1.73 40.78
CA GLN A 174 -14.92 -0.59 41.67
C GLN A 174 -13.52 0.04 41.52
N ILE A 175 -12.47 -0.78 41.38
CA ILE A 175 -11.09 -0.29 41.19
C ILE A 175 -10.95 0.46 39.86
N LEU A 176 -11.52 -0.08 38.77
CA LEU A 176 -11.51 0.59 37.46
C LEU A 176 -12.29 1.90 37.49
N THR A 177 -13.45 1.92 38.16
CA THR A 177 -14.26 3.14 38.30
C THR A 177 -13.56 4.20 39.13
N GLN A 178 -12.90 3.84 40.24
CA GLN A 178 -12.11 4.76 41.07
C GLN A 178 -10.90 5.33 40.31
N THR A 179 -10.19 4.49 39.55
CA THR A 179 -9.01 4.91 38.78
C THR A 179 -9.41 5.87 37.66
N LEU A 180 -10.53 5.62 36.97
CA LEU A 180 -11.04 6.49 35.92
C LEU A 180 -11.59 7.83 36.46
N THR A 181 -12.19 7.84 37.64
CA THR A 181 -12.73 9.08 38.26
C THR A 181 -11.68 9.95 38.95
N GLN A 182 -10.50 9.40 39.28
CA GLN A 182 -9.37 10.19 39.80
C GLN A 182 -8.60 10.94 38.70
N THR A 183 -8.75 10.52 37.44
CA THR A 183 -7.91 11.00 36.32
C THR A 183 -8.67 11.91 35.35
N LEU A 184 -10.01 11.92 35.37
CA LEU A 184 -10.86 12.68 34.45
C LEU A 184 -11.93 13.44 35.23
N THR A 185 -12.16 14.71 34.90
CA THR A 185 -13.28 15.46 35.49
C THR A 185 -14.62 14.94 34.93
N GLN A 186 -15.73 15.14 35.65
CA GLN A 186 -17.05 14.76 35.11
C GLN A 186 -17.41 15.50 33.82
N GLU A 187 -16.81 16.66 33.56
CA GLU A 187 -16.94 17.40 32.31
C GLU A 187 -16.15 16.73 31.17
N ASP A 188 -14.94 16.23 31.41
CA ASP A 188 -14.15 15.45 30.43
C ASP A 188 -14.88 14.16 30.03
N VAL A 189 -15.46 13.45 30.99
CA VAL A 189 -16.24 12.22 30.72
C VAL A 189 -17.51 12.51 29.90
N ARG A 190 -18.10 13.71 30.06
CA ARG A 190 -19.30 14.11 29.30
C ARG A 190 -18.96 14.63 27.91
N ALA A 191 -17.89 15.41 27.76
CA ALA A 191 -17.40 15.86 26.46
C ALA A 191 -16.94 14.67 25.59
N GLU A 192 -16.20 13.72 26.17
CA GLU A 192 -15.55 12.65 25.40
C GLU A 192 -16.44 11.41 25.20
N ARG A 193 -17.65 11.38 25.75
CA ARG A 193 -18.70 10.40 25.36
C ARG A 193 -19.05 10.47 23.87
N SER A 194 -18.84 11.62 23.23
CA SER A 194 -19.04 11.80 21.78
C SER A 194 -17.85 11.36 20.92
N ARG A 195 -16.65 11.23 21.51
CA ARG A 195 -15.38 10.94 20.82
C ARG A 195 -14.87 9.50 21.01
N GLY A 196 -15.64 8.67 21.70
CA GLY A 196 -15.30 7.28 21.98
C GLY A 196 -14.32 7.15 23.15
N LEU A 197 -14.68 6.31 24.12
CA LEU A 197 -13.93 6.01 25.34
C LEU A 197 -12.43 5.67 25.10
N ARG A 198 -12.11 5.15 23.91
CA ARG A 198 -10.75 4.85 23.44
C ARG A 198 -9.84 6.07 23.38
N VAL A 199 -10.32 7.22 22.88
CA VAL A 199 -9.48 8.44 22.73
C VAL A 199 -9.16 9.05 24.09
N ALA A 200 -10.13 9.04 25.01
CA ALA A 200 -9.92 9.47 26.39
C ALA A 200 -8.94 8.56 27.15
N LEU A 201 -8.97 7.25 26.89
CA LEU A 201 -8.06 6.26 27.48
C LEU A 201 -6.63 6.37 26.94
N LEU A 202 -6.44 6.57 25.63
CA LEU A 202 -5.11 6.80 25.04
C LEU A 202 -4.46 8.08 25.57
N LYS A 203 -5.28 9.13 25.77
CA LYS A 203 -4.86 10.40 26.36
C LYS A 203 -4.51 10.29 27.86
N ALA A 204 -5.28 9.50 28.63
CA ALA A 204 -5.02 9.25 30.05
C ALA A 204 -3.78 8.37 30.29
N LEU A 205 -3.37 7.56 29.31
CA LEU A 205 -2.20 6.68 29.36
C LEU A 205 -0.90 7.34 28.86
N GLY A 206 -0.92 8.64 28.54
CA GLY A 206 0.28 9.35 28.06
C GLY A 206 0.73 8.98 26.65
N ILE A 207 -0.12 8.30 25.87
CA ILE A 207 0.15 7.93 24.48
C ILE A 207 -0.17 9.17 23.63
N GLN A 208 0.79 10.08 23.49
CA GLN A 208 0.60 11.36 22.80
C GLN A 208 0.67 11.29 21.26
N ASP A 209 1.02 10.15 20.66
CA ASP A 209 1.28 10.09 19.21
C ASP A 209 0.26 9.25 18.44
N THR A 210 -1.03 9.33 18.77
CA THR A 210 -2.04 8.97 17.78
C THR A 210 -2.13 10.06 16.73
N LEU A 211 -1.96 9.71 15.45
CA LEU A 211 -2.22 10.58 14.30
C LEU A 211 -3.51 11.38 14.55
N SER A 212 -3.41 12.69 14.73
CA SER A 212 -4.60 13.52 14.96
C SER A 212 -5.37 13.74 13.65
N HIS A 213 -6.65 14.13 13.72
CA HIS A 213 -7.38 14.58 12.52
C HIS A 213 -6.61 15.67 11.78
N THR A 214 -5.99 16.62 12.50
CA THR A 214 -5.17 17.67 11.90
C THR A 214 -3.94 17.10 11.19
N ALA A 215 -3.26 16.11 11.78
CA ALA A 215 -2.11 15.45 11.17
C ALA A 215 -2.52 14.65 9.92
N LEU A 216 -3.60 13.87 10.00
CA LEU A 216 -4.19 13.15 8.87
C LEU A 216 -4.49 14.09 7.69
N MET A 217 -5.13 15.23 7.97
CA MET A 217 -5.48 16.23 6.95
C MET A 217 -4.29 17.07 6.47
N ALA A 218 -3.16 17.04 7.18
CA ALA A 218 -1.90 17.66 6.79
C ALA A 218 -1.00 16.73 5.95
N THR A 219 -1.47 15.53 5.59
CA THR A 219 -0.72 14.59 4.74
C THR A 219 -0.28 15.26 3.43
N ASP A 220 1.02 15.28 3.19
CA ASP A 220 1.65 15.84 2.01
C ASP A 220 1.45 14.95 0.77
N MET A 221 1.57 15.55 -0.42
CA MET A 221 1.45 14.84 -1.70
C MET A 221 2.72 14.99 -2.54
N ALA A 222 3.24 13.87 -3.01
CA ALA A 222 4.23 13.81 -4.08
C ALA A 222 3.72 12.92 -5.21
N ILE A 223 3.60 13.48 -6.42
CA ILE A 223 3.21 12.72 -7.61
C ILE A 223 4.43 12.27 -8.40
N ILE A 224 4.36 11.07 -8.96
CA ILE A 224 5.41 10.51 -9.82
C ILE A 224 4.92 10.50 -11.25
N VAL A 225 5.68 11.13 -12.14
CA VAL A 225 5.40 11.21 -13.59
C VAL A 225 6.63 10.84 -14.41
N TYR A 226 6.42 10.43 -15.65
CA TYR A 226 7.50 10.17 -16.60
C TYR A 226 7.56 11.22 -17.72
N TRP A 227 8.77 11.38 -18.27
CA TRP A 227 9.03 12.03 -19.55
C TRP A 227 9.73 11.06 -20.48
N GLY A 228 9.01 10.61 -21.51
CA GLY A 228 9.41 9.44 -22.27
C GLY A 228 9.39 8.17 -21.40
N ARG A 229 9.82 7.03 -21.92
CA ARG A 229 9.85 5.80 -21.11
C ARG A 229 11.07 5.81 -20.17
N SER A 230 10.88 6.38 -18.99
CA SER A 230 11.96 6.73 -18.05
C SER A 230 11.91 6.02 -16.69
N GLY A 231 11.06 4.99 -16.52
CA GLY A 231 11.10 4.14 -15.31
C GLY A 231 10.41 4.72 -14.08
N SER A 232 9.29 5.43 -14.23
CA SER A 232 8.51 5.97 -13.10
C SER A 232 7.98 4.90 -12.15
N VAL A 233 7.52 3.75 -12.65
CA VAL A 233 7.08 2.63 -11.80
C VAL A 233 8.26 2.02 -11.03
N PHE A 234 9.46 2.00 -11.62
CA PHE A 234 10.67 1.58 -10.92
C PHE A 234 10.99 2.55 -9.77
N LEU A 235 10.96 3.87 -10.00
CA LEU A 235 11.14 4.83 -8.90
C LEU A 235 10.11 4.61 -7.78
N GLN A 236 8.84 4.43 -8.12
CA GLN A 236 7.80 4.19 -7.12
C GLN A 236 8.08 2.93 -6.30
N SER A 237 8.52 1.86 -6.94
CA SER A 237 8.85 0.61 -6.23
C SER A 237 9.99 0.77 -5.22
N LEU A 238 10.83 1.80 -5.35
CA LEU A 238 11.87 2.14 -4.37
C LEU A 238 11.32 2.93 -3.18
N LEU A 239 10.08 3.45 -3.24
CA LEU A 239 9.43 4.17 -2.14
C LEU A 239 8.53 3.25 -1.29
N ASP A 240 8.36 2.00 -1.73
CA ASP A 240 7.55 1.00 -1.05
C ASP A 240 8.10 0.71 0.36
N ARG A 241 7.19 0.47 1.32
CA ARG A 241 7.50 0.15 2.73
C ARG A 241 8.34 1.20 3.48
N HIS A 242 8.46 2.43 2.99
CA HIS A 242 9.09 3.51 3.76
C HIS A 242 8.23 3.86 5.00
N PRO A 243 8.82 4.07 6.20
CA PRO A 243 8.04 4.37 7.42
C PRO A 243 7.17 5.63 7.34
N GLU A 244 7.59 6.62 6.55
CA GLU A 244 6.92 7.92 6.43
C GLU A 244 6.05 8.08 5.15
N ILE A 245 6.14 7.14 4.21
CA ILE A 245 5.44 7.22 2.91
C ILE A 245 4.26 6.25 2.86
N LEU A 246 3.11 6.74 2.42
CA LEU A 246 1.96 5.96 2.00
C LEU A 246 2.02 5.76 0.50
N SER A 247 1.92 4.52 0.02
CA SER A 247 1.82 4.27 -1.42
C SER A 247 0.91 3.08 -1.71
N THR A 248 0.33 3.08 -2.91
CA THR A 248 -0.38 1.93 -3.48
C THR A 248 0.40 1.40 -4.67
N PRO A 249 0.33 0.11 -4.98
CA PRO A 249 1.16 -0.51 -6.01
C PRO A 249 0.96 0.08 -7.41
N ALA A 250 2.08 0.40 -8.05
CA ALA A 250 2.18 0.79 -9.46
C ALA A 250 1.13 1.83 -9.90
N THR A 251 0.59 1.67 -11.10
CA THR A 251 -0.38 2.60 -11.70
C THR A 251 -1.84 2.25 -11.39
N VAL A 252 -2.11 1.38 -10.41
CA VAL A 252 -3.48 0.86 -10.14
C VAL A 252 -4.47 1.99 -9.86
N LEU A 253 -4.05 3.00 -9.08
CA LEU A 253 -4.90 4.14 -8.73
C LEU A 253 -4.77 5.35 -9.65
N MET A 254 -4.04 5.27 -10.77
CA MET A 254 -3.80 6.40 -11.67
C MET A 254 -5.09 7.12 -12.12
N ARG A 255 -6.21 6.38 -12.20
CA ARG A 255 -7.53 6.86 -12.63
C ARG A 255 -8.48 7.20 -11.48
N TYR A 256 -7.98 7.34 -10.24
CA TYR A 256 -8.81 7.60 -9.05
C TYR A 256 -9.79 8.75 -9.24
N TYR A 257 -9.32 9.88 -9.75
CA TYR A 257 -10.14 11.08 -9.93
C TYR A 257 -11.17 10.96 -11.07
N GLU A 258 -10.87 10.17 -12.11
CA GLU A 258 -11.86 9.80 -13.12
C GLU A 258 -12.94 8.91 -12.51
N PHE A 259 -12.55 7.89 -11.74
CA PHE A 259 -13.47 7.04 -10.99
C PHE A 259 -14.37 7.87 -10.07
N TRP A 260 -13.82 8.82 -9.31
CA TRP A 260 -14.58 9.66 -8.40
C TRP A 260 -15.69 10.44 -9.13
N GLN A 261 -15.37 11.03 -10.29
CA GLN A 261 -16.34 11.77 -11.11
C GLN A 261 -17.37 10.86 -11.77
N GLU A 262 -16.94 9.74 -12.34
CA GLU A 262 -17.82 8.71 -12.92
C GLU A 262 -18.80 8.17 -11.88
N PHE A 263 -18.32 7.94 -10.66
CA PHE A 263 -19.10 7.48 -9.52
C PHE A 263 -20.15 8.51 -9.11
N LEU A 264 -19.75 9.75 -8.81
CA LEU A 264 -20.68 10.82 -8.44
C LEU A 264 -21.77 11.01 -9.49
N ARG A 265 -21.42 10.94 -10.77
CA ARG A 265 -22.38 11.00 -11.87
C ARG A 265 -23.38 9.84 -11.83
N ALA A 266 -22.90 8.61 -11.67
CA ALA A 266 -23.75 7.43 -11.60
C ALA A 266 -24.74 7.48 -10.42
N LEU A 267 -24.32 8.03 -9.28
CA LEU A 267 -25.19 8.24 -8.12
C LEU A 267 -26.31 9.23 -8.42
N VAL A 268 -25.97 10.40 -8.98
CA VAL A 268 -26.93 11.44 -9.31
C VAL A 268 -27.93 10.96 -10.36
N GLU A 269 -27.47 10.30 -11.42
CA GLU A 269 -28.32 9.84 -12.53
C GLU A 269 -29.31 8.75 -12.09
N LYS A 270 -28.91 7.88 -11.14
CA LYS A 270 -29.74 6.75 -10.70
C LYS A 270 -30.63 7.06 -9.50
N ASN A 271 -30.46 8.23 -8.86
CA ASN A 271 -31.12 8.62 -7.60
C ASN A 271 -31.12 7.47 -6.57
N TYR A 272 -30.03 6.70 -6.54
CA TYR A 272 -29.95 5.47 -5.77
C TYR A 272 -29.45 5.80 -4.36
N PRO A 273 -30.17 5.45 -3.28
CA PRO A 273 -29.63 5.57 -1.94
C PRO A 273 -28.45 4.60 -1.81
N PHE A 274 -27.31 5.10 -1.36
CA PHE A 274 -26.12 4.29 -1.13
C PHE A 274 -25.50 4.70 0.21
N ASP A 275 -24.86 3.75 0.89
CA ASP A 275 -24.07 4.02 2.08
C ASP A 275 -22.57 3.92 1.81
N LEU A 276 -21.76 4.12 2.86
CA LEU A 276 -20.31 4.03 2.76
C LEU A 276 -19.83 2.62 2.36
N ASN A 277 -20.52 1.56 2.81
CA ASN A 277 -20.15 0.19 2.48
C ASN A 277 -20.42 -0.12 1.01
N ASP A 278 -21.55 0.34 0.46
CA ASP A 278 -21.84 0.24 -0.97
C ASP A 278 -20.73 0.90 -1.80
N PHE A 279 -20.31 2.10 -1.37
CA PHE A 279 -19.23 2.81 -2.06
C PHE A 279 -17.90 2.07 -1.99
N LEU A 280 -17.53 1.55 -0.82
CA LEU A 280 -16.29 0.78 -0.66
C LEU A 280 -16.32 -0.52 -1.46
N ASN A 281 -17.45 -1.22 -1.52
CA ASN A 281 -17.60 -2.43 -2.34
C ASN A 281 -17.42 -2.11 -3.83
N MET A 282 -17.99 -1.00 -4.31
CA MET A 282 -17.82 -0.54 -5.68
C MET A 282 -16.37 -0.15 -5.98
N PHE A 283 -15.72 0.57 -5.06
CA PHE A 283 -14.31 0.91 -5.15
C PHE A 283 -13.44 -0.35 -5.24
N CYS A 284 -13.66 -1.33 -4.35
CA CYS A 284 -12.91 -2.59 -4.37
C CYS A 284 -13.12 -3.38 -5.67
N THR A 285 -14.32 -3.30 -6.25
CA THR A 285 -14.62 -3.93 -7.54
C THR A 285 -13.91 -3.22 -8.69
N TYR A 286 -13.94 -1.88 -8.73
CA TYR A 286 -13.32 -1.08 -9.78
C TYR A 286 -11.79 -1.18 -9.76
N PHE A 287 -11.19 -1.17 -8.56
CA PHE A 287 -9.75 -1.30 -8.34
C PHE A 287 -9.38 -2.68 -7.79
N SER A 288 -9.94 -3.74 -8.35
CA SER A 288 -9.72 -5.12 -7.89
C SER A 288 -8.24 -5.53 -7.84
N SER A 289 -7.42 -5.04 -8.78
CA SER A 289 -5.97 -5.31 -8.80
C SER A 289 -5.20 -4.71 -7.60
N LEU A 290 -5.82 -3.82 -6.81
CA LEU A 290 -5.26 -3.33 -5.54
C LEU A 290 -5.29 -4.41 -4.44
N PHE A 291 -6.27 -5.31 -4.51
CA PHE A 291 -6.57 -6.33 -3.51
C PHE A 291 -6.22 -7.75 -3.98
N TYR A 292 -6.31 -8.03 -5.28
CA TYR A 292 -5.88 -9.28 -5.89
C TYR A 292 -5.48 -9.03 -7.35
N ALA A 293 -4.17 -9.05 -7.62
CA ALA A 293 -3.63 -8.61 -8.91
C ALA A 293 -3.65 -9.68 -10.02
N GLN A 294 -4.58 -10.63 -10.02
CA GLN A 294 -4.69 -11.64 -11.08
C GLN A 294 -6.12 -11.68 -11.67
N PRO A 295 -6.30 -11.31 -12.96
CA PRO A 295 -5.27 -10.78 -13.87
C PRO A 295 -4.81 -9.37 -13.45
N ASP A 296 -3.54 -9.05 -13.72
CA ASP A 296 -3.01 -7.72 -13.47
C ASP A 296 -3.47 -6.73 -14.55
N SER A 297 -4.43 -5.87 -14.21
CA SER A 297 -4.95 -4.84 -15.11
C SER A 297 -3.97 -3.68 -15.35
N SER A 298 -2.97 -3.52 -14.48
CA SER A 298 -2.00 -2.42 -14.56
C SER A 298 -0.89 -2.67 -15.57
N THR A 299 -0.73 -3.91 -16.06
CA THR A 299 0.41 -4.38 -16.89
C THR A 299 1.78 -4.25 -16.21
N CYS A 300 1.80 -3.99 -14.90
CA CYS A 300 3.00 -3.78 -14.14
C CYS A 300 3.58 -5.07 -13.55
N CYS A 301 3.04 -6.25 -13.89
CA CYS A 301 3.47 -7.56 -13.36
C CYS A 301 3.25 -7.71 -11.85
N LEU A 302 2.14 -7.15 -11.34
CA LEU A 302 1.75 -7.33 -9.94
C LEU A 302 1.28 -8.77 -9.63
N ASP A 303 1.09 -9.61 -10.66
CA ASP A 303 0.85 -11.05 -10.57
C ASP A 303 2.14 -11.90 -10.53
N GLN A 304 3.32 -11.28 -10.63
CA GLN A 304 4.63 -11.94 -10.81
C GLN A 304 5.71 -11.30 -9.92
N LEU A 305 5.39 -11.10 -8.64
CA LEU A 305 6.30 -10.54 -7.64
C LEU A 305 7.08 -11.65 -6.90
N GLY A 306 8.01 -11.21 -6.06
CA GLY A 306 8.83 -12.08 -5.22
C GLY A 306 10.03 -12.69 -5.97
N PRO A 307 10.92 -13.41 -5.27
CA PRO A 307 12.18 -13.91 -5.86
C PRO A 307 11.98 -14.85 -7.05
N GLU A 308 10.87 -15.61 -7.03
CA GLU A 308 10.53 -16.60 -8.07
C GLU A 308 9.56 -16.07 -9.15
N GLN A 309 9.17 -14.79 -9.08
CA GLN A 309 8.22 -14.17 -10.03
C GLN A 309 6.87 -14.90 -10.15
N ASN A 310 6.43 -15.56 -9.07
CA ASN A 310 5.21 -16.37 -9.01
C ASN A 310 4.26 -15.94 -7.88
N THR A 311 4.55 -14.83 -7.20
CA THR A 311 3.71 -14.31 -6.12
C THR A 311 2.79 -13.22 -6.62
N VAL A 312 1.49 -13.40 -6.40
CA VAL A 312 0.46 -12.41 -6.74
C VAL A 312 0.34 -11.40 -5.59
N LEU A 313 0.31 -10.11 -5.92
CA LEU A 313 -0.01 -9.07 -4.95
C LEU A 313 -1.43 -9.27 -4.41
N GLN A 314 -1.55 -9.38 -3.09
CA GLN A 314 -2.82 -9.59 -2.41
C GLN A 314 -2.92 -8.75 -1.13
N VAL A 315 -4.07 -8.10 -0.93
CA VAL A 315 -4.44 -7.38 0.29
C VAL A 315 -5.88 -7.74 0.64
N ASN A 316 -6.17 -7.97 1.92
CA ASN A 316 -7.53 -8.34 2.36
C ASN A 316 -8.48 -7.14 2.21
N ALA A 317 -9.40 -7.22 1.26
CA ALA A 317 -10.37 -6.17 0.99
C ALA A 317 -11.31 -5.89 2.18
N GLU A 318 -11.64 -6.89 2.99
CA GLU A 318 -12.46 -6.70 4.19
C GLU A 318 -11.68 -5.90 5.26
N ALA A 319 -10.42 -6.27 5.50
CA ALA A 319 -9.55 -5.54 6.42
C ALA A 319 -9.34 -4.08 5.98
N PHE A 320 -9.26 -3.84 4.66
CA PHE A 320 -9.25 -2.49 4.11
C PHE A 320 -10.54 -1.73 4.41
N LYS A 321 -11.70 -2.33 4.16
CA LYS A 321 -13.00 -1.69 4.44
C LYS A 321 -13.17 -1.38 5.92
N GLU A 322 -12.86 -2.32 6.79
CA GLU A 322 -12.88 -2.14 8.25
C GLU A 322 -11.96 -0.99 8.69
N SER A 323 -10.73 -0.96 8.17
CA SER A 323 -9.76 0.12 8.45
C SER A 323 -10.26 1.47 7.94
N PHE A 324 -10.86 1.51 6.76
CA PHE A 324 -11.42 2.74 6.18
C PHE A 324 -12.59 3.27 7.02
N VAL A 325 -13.56 2.42 7.36
CA VAL A 325 -14.70 2.79 8.20
C VAL A 325 -14.22 3.28 9.57
N TRP A 326 -13.21 2.62 10.14
CA TRP A 326 -12.61 3.04 11.40
C TRP A 326 -11.99 4.44 11.30
N LEU A 327 -11.24 4.76 10.24
CA LEU A 327 -10.67 6.09 10.00
C LEU A 327 -11.78 7.16 9.93
N ILE A 328 -12.83 6.89 9.15
CA ILE A 328 -13.97 7.80 9.03
C ILE A 328 -14.65 8.05 10.38
N GLN A 329 -14.96 7.00 11.13
CA GLN A 329 -15.63 7.13 12.43
C GLN A 329 -14.74 7.81 13.48
N SER A 330 -13.43 7.56 13.44
CA SER A 330 -12.50 8.09 14.45
C SER A 330 -12.18 9.57 14.23
N PHE A 331 -12.08 10.00 12.97
CA PHE A 331 -11.62 11.35 12.64
C PHE A 331 -12.73 12.29 12.13
N PHE A 332 -13.87 11.74 11.68
CA PHE A 332 -14.91 12.50 10.97
C PHE A 332 -16.33 12.30 11.53
N SER A 333 -16.47 11.84 12.79
CA SER A 333 -17.74 11.55 13.48
C SER A 333 -18.72 12.72 13.65
N GLY A 334 -18.34 13.94 13.24
CA GLY A 334 -19.18 15.16 13.32
C GLY A 334 -20.08 15.43 12.09
N GLY A 335 -20.28 14.46 11.20
CA GLY A 335 -21.08 14.67 9.98
C GLY A 335 -20.29 15.36 8.85
N VAL A 336 -18.98 15.13 8.77
CA VAL A 336 -18.16 15.66 7.67
C VAL A 336 -18.54 14.95 6.38
N GLU A 337 -18.81 15.72 5.33
CA GLU A 337 -19.05 15.21 3.99
C GLU A 337 -17.75 14.62 3.42
N ILE A 338 -17.80 13.35 3.01
CA ILE A 338 -16.66 12.67 2.40
C ILE A 338 -16.51 13.18 0.96
N ASN A 339 -15.51 14.02 0.73
CA ASN A 339 -15.09 14.46 -0.60
C ASN A 339 -13.93 13.60 -1.13
N SER A 340 -13.49 13.87 -2.37
CA SER A 340 -12.38 13.15 -3.02
C SER A 340 -11.11 13.20 -2.19
N LYS A 341 -10.77 14.35 -1.62
CA LYS A 341 -9.58 14.50 -0.79
C LYS A 341 -9.60 13.59 0.42
N ILE A 342 -10.67 13.64 1.22
CA ILE A 342 -10.81 12.86 2.45
C ILE A 342 -10.78 11.37 2.11
N PHE A 343 -11.51 10.97 1.07
CA PHE A 343 -11.52 9.57 0.65
C PHE A 343 -10.13 9.12 0.18
N PHE A 344 -9.43 9.93 -0.61
CA PHE A 344 -8.10 9.60 -1.11
C PHE A 344 -7.08 9.44 0.01
N ILE A 345 -7.10 10.32 1.02
CA ILE A 345 -6.25 10.20 2.20
C ILE A 345 -6.59 8.92 2.97
N CYS A 346 -7.86 8.75 3.37
CA CYS A 346 -8.29 7.60 4.17
C CYS A 346 -8.02 6.26 3.46
N LEU A 347 -8.14 6.24 2.13
CA LEU A 347 -7.83 5.08 1.30
C LEU A 347 -6.37 4.65 1.46
N HIS A 348 -5.42 5.59 1.38
CA HIS A 348 -4.00 5.25 1.47
C HIS A 348 -3.63 4.72 2.86
N TYR A 349 -4.15 5.36 3.92
CA TYR A 349 -3.95 4.87 5.28
C TYR A 349 -4.62 3.50 5.51
N ALA A 350 -5.87 3.32 5.08
CA ALA A 350 -6.58 2.05 5.19
C ALA A 350 -5.87 0.93 4.43
N TYR A 351 -5.25 1.23 3.29
CA TYR A 351 -4.48 0.26 2.50
C TYR A 351 -3.24 -0.23 3.24
N GLU A 352 -2.53 0.65 3.93
CA GLU A 352 -1.36 0.29 4.76
C GLU A 352 -1.81 -0.48 6.02
N MET A 353 -2.87 -0.02 6.69
CA MET A 353 -3.44 -0.71 7.85
C MET A 353 -3.91 -2.13 7.52
N ALA A 354 -4.54 -2.34 6.35
CA ALA A 354 -4.97 -3.66 5.89
C ALA A 354 -3.82 -4.64 5.66
N GLN A 355 -2.60 -4.14 5.50
CA GLN A 355 -1.37 -4.93 5.40
C GLN A 355 -0.69 -5.14 6.77
N GLY A 356 -1.30 -4.64 7.85
CA GLY A 356 -0.73 -4.66 9.19
C GLY A 356 0.45 -3.71 9.37
N LEU A 357 0.55 -2.66 8.55
CA LEU A 357 1.63 -1.67 8.66
C LEU A 357 1.32 -0.59 9.69
N ASP A 358 2.38 -0.09 10.31
CA ASP A 358 2.33 1.06 11.19
C ASP A 358 2.16 2.34 10.37
N ILE A 359 1.21 3.18 10.81
CA ILE A 359 0.86 4.45 10.17
C ILE A 359 1.23 5.67 11.00
N SER A 360 1.86 5.49 12.16
CA SER A 360 2.08 6.55 13.15
C SER A 360 2.94 7.70 12.61
N ASP A 361 3.98 7.36 11.83
CA ASP A 361 4.93 8.32 11.24
C ASP A 361 4.60 8.67 9.78
N LYS A 362 3.56 8.05 9.21
CA LYS A 362 3.16 8.26 7.82
C LYS A 362 2.59 9.67 7.67
N HIS A 363 3.11 10.42 6.70
CA HIS A 363 2.64 11.78 6.45
C HIS A 363 2.81 12.23 4.99
N LEU A 364 3.33 11.38 4.11
CA LEU A 364 3.53 11.68 2.69
C LEU A 364 2.88 10.62 1.82
N ILE A 365 1.99 11.00 0.90
CA ILE A 365 1.51 10.10 -0.15
C ILE A 365 2.44 10.20 -1.37
N ALA A 366 3.01 9.06 -1.77
CA ALA A 366 3.69 8.92 -3.06
C ALA A 366 2.72 8.33 -4.09
N TYR A 367 2.11 9.20 -4.90
CA TYR A 367 1.06 8.84 -5.85
C TYR A 367 1.58 8.71 -7.29
N GLN A 368 1.34 7.55 -7.90
CA GLN A 368 1.75 7.26 -9.26
C GLN A 368 0.73 7.79 -10.28
N LEU A 369 0.73 9.11 -10.50
CA LEU A 369 -0.02 9.75 -11.57
C LEU A 369 0.44 9.26 -12.96
N HIS A 370 1.71 8.86 -13.09
CA HIS A 370 2.35 8.25 -14.25
C HIS A 370 2.46 9.19 -15.46
N ARG A 371 1.35 9.78 -15.96
CA ARG A 371 1.33 10.69 -17.11
C ARG A 371 1.27 12.16 -16.66
N PRO A 372 2.09 13.05 -17.23
CA PRO A 372 2.10 14.47 -16.86
C PRO A 372 1.09 15.34 -17.64
N SER A 373 0.22 14.73 -18.46
CA SER A 373 -0.76 15.44 -19.30
C SER A 373 -1.85 16.11 -18.46
N LEU A 374 -2.30 17.29 -18.86
CA LEU A 374 -3.46 17.93 -18.26
C LEU A 374 -4.74 17.14 -18.61
N ASN A 375 -5.37 16.54 -17.61
CA ASN A 375 -6.60 15.75 -17.74
C ASN A 375 -7.47 15.89 -16.47
N PRO A 376 -8.65 15.24 -16.39
CA PRO A 376 -9.48 15.28 -15.17
C PRO A 376 -8.73 14.77 -13.93
N SER A 377 -7.87 13.78 -14.10
CA SER A 377 -7.08 13.22 -12.99
C SER A 377 -6.06 14.21 -12.42
N THR A 378 -5.34 14.95 -13.26
CA THR A 378 -4.44 16.02 -12.78
C THR A 378 -5.22 17.18 -12.19
N THR A 379 -6.36 17.54 -12.80
CA THR A 379 -7.19 18.66 -12.34
C THR A 379 -7.72 18.40 -10.93
N GLY A 380 -8.34 17.24 -10.70
CA GLY A 380 -8.85 16.86 -9.38
C GLY A 380 -7.75 16.78 -8.33
N LEU A 381 -6.59 16.24 -8.70
CA LEU A 381 -5.44 16.14 -7.79
C LEU A 381 -4.95 17.52 -7.32
N PHE A 382 -4.74 18.47 -8.23
CA PHE A 382 -4.26 19.80 -7.86
C PHE A 382 -5.35 20.66 -7.19
N GLN A 383 -6.63 20.32 -7.34
CA GLN A 383 -7.72 20.90 -6.55
C GLN A 383 -7.65 20.44 -5.09
N ASP A 384 -7.49 19.14 -4.85
CA ASP A 384 -7.43 18.58 -3.49
C ASP A 384 -6.11 18.88 -2.78
N PHE A 385 -5.01 18.85 -3.55
CA PHE A 385 -3.63 18.97 -3.06
C PHE A 385 -2.88 20.06 -3.86
N PRO A 386 -3.21 21.36 -3.68
CA PRO A 386 -2.60 22.44 -4.44
C PRO A 386 -1.09 22.61 -4.20
N GLN A 387 -0.57 22.09 -3.08
CA GLN A 387 0.86 22.11 -2.73
C GLN A 387 1.60 20.85 -3.19
N THR A 388 1.02 20.08 -4.10
CA THR A 388 1.61 18.84 -4.63
C THR A 388 3.02 19.07 -5.17
N ARG A 389 3.93 18.19 -4.75
CA ARG A 389 5.29 18.06 -5.27
C ARG A 389 5.33 17.10 -6.44
N VAL A 390 6.20 17.33 -7.43
CA VAL A 390 6.36 16.48 -8.62
C VAL A 390 7.72 15.81 -8.63
N LEU A 391 7.71 14.48 -8.73
CA LEU A 391 8.86 13.64 -9.04
C LEU A 391 8.83 13.30 -10.53
N GLY A 392 9.69 13.96 -11.30
CA GLY A 392 9.78 13.77 -12.75
C GLY A 392 10.91 12.82 -13.12
N MET A 393 10.57 11.64 -13.64
CA MET A 393 11.58 10.72 -14.20
C MET A 393 11.92 11.11 -15.63
N ALA A 394 13.20 11.35 -15.90
CA ALA A 394 13.78 11.61 -17.21
C ALA A 394 14.75 10.48 -17.61
N ARG A 395 14.99 10.35 -18.91
CA ARG A 395 15.98 9.44 -19.51
C ARG A 395 16.56 10.13 -20.74
N GLU A 396 17.71 9.69 -21.25
CA GLU A 396 18.24 10.23 -22.51
C GLU A 396 17.13 10.22 -23.61
N PRO A 397 16.84 11.36 -24.27
CA PRO A 397 15.61 11.51 -25.04
C PRO A 397 15.41 10.51 -26.19
N MET A 398 16.48 10.12 -26.89
CA MET A 398 16.37 9.16 -28.00
C MET A 398 16.06 7.77 -27.49
N ARG A 399 16.70 7.34 -26.40
CA ARG A 399 16.45 6.06 -25.75
C ARG A 399 15.04 6.01 -25.14
N ALA A 400 14.63 7.08 -24.48
CA ALA A 400 13.30 7.20 -23.88
C ALA A 400 12.20 7.11 -24.96
N PHE A 401 12.39 7.83 -26.08
CA PHE A 401 11.47 7.82 -27.20
C PHE A 401 11.42 6.46 -27.90
N PHE A 402 12.57 5.89 -28.27
CA PHE A 402 12.64 4.57 -28.89
C PHE A 402 12.02 3.49 -28.01
N SER A 403 12.22 3.56 -26.69
CA SER A 403 11.66 2.58 -25.76
C SER A 403 10.13 2.66 -25.67
N HIS A 404 9.51 3.84 -25.91
CA HIS A 404 8.06 3.94 -26.08
C HIS A 404 7.59 3.33 -27.40
N LEU A 405 8.30 3.60 -28.50
CA LEU A 405 7.95 3.01 -29.79
C LEU A 405 7.99 1.48 -29.74
N ARG A 406 9.05 0.92 -29.15
CA ARG A 406 9.19 -0.53 -28.95
C ARG A 406 8.03 -1.09 -28.12
N MET A 407 7.71 -0.43 -26.99
CA MET A 407 6.58 -0.84 -26.13
C MET A 407 5.28 -0.91 -26.91
N CYS A 408 4.96 0.14 -27.67
CA CYS A 408 3.72 0.22 -28.40
C CYS A 408 3.64 -0.82 -29.53
N ARG A 409 4.74 -1.03 -30.25
CA ARG A 409 4.85 -2.10 -31.25
C ARG A 409 4.60 -3.47 -30.62
N ASP A 410 5.26 -3.77 -29.51
CA ASP A 410 5.18 -5.07 -28.85
C ASP A 410 3.75 -5.30 -28.30
N ASP A 411 3.10 -4.28 -27.73
CA ASP A 411 1.71 -4.35 -27.28
C ASP A 411 0.71 -4.61 -28.41
N ARG A 412 0.93 -4.03 -29.61
CA ARG A 412 0.11 -4.29 -30.81
C ARG A 412 0.31 -5.71 -31.33
N ARG A 413 1.56 -6.19 -31.35
CA ARG A 413 1.90 -7.57 -31.74
C ARG A 413 1.32 -8.62 -30.81
N MET A 414 1.16 -8.30 -29.53
CA MET A 414 0.63 -9.22 -28.52
C MET A 414 -0.87 -9.02 -28.21
N GLY A 415 -1.50 -7.98 -28.75
CA GLY A 415 -2.91 -7.68 -28.50
C GLY A 415 -3.21 -7.26 -27.06
N HIS A 416 -2.26 -6.65 -26.35
CA HIS A 416 -2.44 -6.30 -24.93
C HIS A 416 -3.42 -5.14 -24.68
N GLN A 417 -3.45 -4.15 -25.57
CA GLN A 417 -4.28 -2.94 -25.43
C GLN A 417 -5.03 -2.56 -26.72
N ALA A 418 -4.88 -3.38 -27.75
CA ALA A 418 -5.45 -3.15 -29.07
C ALA A 418 -5.71 -4.49 -29.75
N ALA A 419 -6.36 -4.46 -30.91
CA ALA A 419 -6.50 -5.62 -31.76
C ALA A 419 -5.11 -6.24 -32.05
N LEU A 420 -5.03 -7.57 -31.95
CA LEU A 420 -3.83 -8.35 -32.23
C LEU A 420 -3.37 -8.11 -33.67
N GLN A 421 -2.14 -7.62 -33.84
CA GLN A 421 -1.52 -7.34 -35.14
C GLN A 421 -0.08 -7.89 -35.17
N PRO A 422 0.12 -9.19 -35.45
CA PRO A 422 1.42 -9.86 -35.31
C PRO A 422 2.53 -9.23 -36.18
N ASP A 423 2.16 -8.68 -37.33
CA ASP A 423 3.10 -8.09 -38.30
C ASP A 423 3.33 -6.58 -38.08
N TYR A 424 2.68 -5.97 -37.08
CA TYR A 424 2.80 -4.54 -36.81
C TYR A 424 4.24 -4.14 -36.48
N ASP A 425 4.82 -3.18 -37.19
CA ASP A 425 6.19 -2.72 -36.98
C ASP A 425 6.29 -1.18 -36.92
N TYR A 426 7.49 -0.66 -36.68
CA TYR A 426 7.71 0.79 -36.52
C TYR A 426 7.22 1.64 -37.69
N PRO A 427 7.34 1.22 -38.96
CA PRO A 427 6.73 1.91 -40.10
C PRO A 427 5.21 2.12 -39.96
N ASP A 428 4.48 1.14 -39.43
CA ASP A 428 3.02 1.22 -39.25
C ASP A 428 2.66 2.31 -38.23
N MET A 429 3.48 2.46 -37.19
CA MET A 429 3.33 3.51 -36.18
C MET A 429 3.41 4.93 -36.77
N VAL A 430 4.14 5.10 -37.87
CA VAL A 430 4.19 6.41 -38.57
C VAL A 430 2.89 6.64 -39.33
N LEU A 431 2.28 5.59 -39.88
CA LEU A 431 1.10 5.72 -40.73
C LEU A 431 -0.20 5.83 -39.92
N ASP A 432 -0.23 5.31 -38.68
CA ASP A 432 -1.38 5.37 -37.78
C ASP A 432 -1.32 6.52 -36.74
N GLY A 433 -0.23 7.29 -36.75
CA GLY A 433 -0.03 8.46 -35.89
C GLY A 433 0.55 8.18 -34.50
N ALA A 434 0.77 6.91 -34.12
CA ALA A 434 1.39 6.59 -32.83
C ALA A 434 2.79 7.21 -32.70
N PHE A 435 3.59 7.21 -33.77
CA PHE A 435 4.91 7.86 -33.80
C PHE A 435 4.83 9.35 -33.45
N ALA A 436 3.92 10.09 -34.08
CA ALA A 436 3.75 11.51 -33.86
C ALA A 436 3.32 11.81 -32.42
N SER A 437 2.39 11.03 -31.87
CA SER A 437 1.92 11.15 -30.48
C SER A 437 3.05 10.93 -29.46
N TYR A 438 3.86 9.88 -29.61
CA TYR A 438 5.00 9.65 -28.71
C TYR A 438 6.13 10.68 -28.90
N TYR A 439 6.30 11.20 -30.12
CA TYR A 439 7.26 12.26 -30.40
C TYR A 439 6.83 13.56 -29.73
N GLU A 440 5.55 13.90 -29.78
CA GLU A 440 4.96 15.02 -29.05
C GLU A 440 5.16 14.87 -27.55
N HIS A 441 4.81 13.71 -26.99
CA HIS A 441 5.05 13.43 -25.58
C HIS A 441 6.55 13.61 -25.21
N GLN A 442 7.48 13.18 -26.06
CA GLN A 442 8.91 13.37 -25.84
C GLN A 442 9.34 14.85 -25.91
N LEU A 443 8.66 15.69 -26.68
CA LEU A 443 8.97 17.11 -26.78
C LEU A 443 8.37 17.95 -25.64
N VAL A 444 7.15 17.58 -25.21
CA VAL A 444 6.35 18.30 -24.23
C VAL A 444 6.69 17.86 -22.80
N GLY A 445 6.77 16.55 -22.54
CA GLY A 445 7.02 16.02 -21.19
C GLY A 445 6.03 16.56 -20.16
N TRP A 446 6.54 17.14 -19.07
CA TRP A 446 5.75 17.79 -18.02
C TRP A 446 5.69 19.32 -18.15
N LYS A 447 6.09 19.90 -19.29
CA LYS A 447 6.10 21.36 -19.47
C LYS A 447 4.71 21.97 -19.32
N GLU A 448 3.66 21.28 -19.76
CA GLU A 448 2.28 21.74 -19.61
C GLU A 448 1.86 21.79 -18.14
N LEU A 449 2.13 20.72 -17.40
CA LEU A 449 1.88 20.63 -15.96
C LEU A 449 2.64 21.73 -15.20
N GLN A 450 3.91 21.96 -15.54
CA GLN A 450 4.70 23.06 -14.96
C GLN A 450 4.16 24.44 -15.33
N ALA A 451 3.73 24.65 -16.57
CA ALA A 451 3.19 25.94 -17.00
C ALA A 451 1.86 26.26 -16.31
N HIS A 452 1.03 25.24 -16.08
CA HIS A 452 -0.31 25.40 -15.51
C HIS A 452 -0.30 25.50 -13.98
N TYR A 453 0.37 24.58 -13.28
CA TYR A 453 0.32 24.50 -11.81
C TYR A 453 1.59 25.02 -11.11
N GLN A 454 2.70 25.16 -11.84
CA GLN A 454 4.00 25.59 -11.30
C GLN A 454 4.46 24.84 -10.03
N PRO A 455 4.28 23.51 -9.93
CA PRO A 455 4.61 22.80 -8.72
C PRO A 455 6.13 22.68 -8.52
N PRO A 456 6.60 22.50 -7.27
CA PRO A 456 7.98 22.09 -7.02
C PRO A 456 8.28 20.79 -7.78
N LEU A 457 9.30 20.80 -8.64
CA LEU A 457 9.72 19.64 -9.43
C LEU A 457 11.11 19.17 -8.99
N TYR A 458 11.22 17.88 -8.70
CA TYR A 458 12.48 17.17 -8.60
C TYR A 458 12.65 16.23 -9.80
N GLU A 459 13.66 16.48 -10.62
CA GLU A 459 13.95 15.70 -11.82
C GLU A 459 15.01 14.63 -11.51
N ILE A 460 14.67 13.36 -11.78
CA ILE A 460 15.56 12.21 -11.61
C ILE A 460 15.88 11.63 -12.98
N CYS A 461 17.15 11.51 -13.30
CA CYS A 461 17.61 10.84 -14.52
C CYS A 461 17.77 9.35 -14.27
N LEU A 462 17.14 8.51 -15.09
CA LEU A 462 17.16 7.05 -14.95
C LEU A 462 18.61 6.49 -14.94
N GLU A 463 19.47 7.03 -15.80
CA GLU A 463 20.89 6.70 -15.86
C GLU A 463 21.62 6.98 -14.54
N ARG A 464 21.32 8.12 -13.88
CA ARG A 464 21.91 8.46 -12.57
C ARG A 464 21.35 7.59 -11.46
N LEU A 465 20.04 7.34 -11.48
CA LEU A 465 19.39 6.46 -10.51
C LEU A 465 20.02 5.06 -10.52
N HIS A 466 20.34 4.51 -11.70
CA HIS A 466 21.01 3.22 -11.79
C HIS A 466 22.51 3.23 -11.47
N SER A 467 23.23 4.32 -11.81
CA SER A 467 24.69 4.38 -11.62
C SER A 467 25.13 4.89 -10.25
N SER A 468 24.27 5.60 -9.53
CA SER A 468 24.57 6.15 -8.19
C SER A 468 23.31 6.16 -7.31
N PRO A 469 22.67 4.99 -7.09
CA PRO A 469 21.34 4.89 -6.49
C PRO A 469 21.25 5.50 -5.10
N GLU A 470 22.18 5.17 -4.20
CA GLU A 470 22.17 5.70 -2.83
C GLU A 470 22.31 7.23 -2.81
N SER A 471 23.20 7.78 -3.64
CA SER A 471 23.39 9.24 -3.71
C SER A 471 22.13 9.95 -4.21
N GLU A 472 21.49 9.44 -5.26
CA GLU A 472 20.26 10.04 -5.80
C GLU A 472 19.08 9.87 -4.83
N MET A 473 18.92 8.69 -4.22
CA MET A 473 17.83 8.43 -3.27
C MET A 473 17.99 9.21 -1.96
N ARG A 474 19.21 9.49 -1.49
CA ARG A 474 19.44 10.38 -0.33
C ARG A 474 19.01 11.82 -0.62
N LYS A 475 19.34 12.33 -1.80
CA LYS A 475 18.90 13.68 -2.23
C LYS A 475 17.37 13.73 -2.39
N LEU A 476 16.78 12.65 -2.92
CA LEU A 476 15.33 12.53 -3.02
C LEU A 476 14.66 12.53 -1.64
N ALA A 477 15.14 11.73 -0.69
CA ALA A 477 14.62 11.69 0.68
C ALA A 477 14.66 13.08 1.34
N GLN A 478 15.80 13.77 1.24
CA GLN A 478 15.94 15.15 1.72
C GLN A 478 14.93 16.12 1.08
N TRP A 479 14.71 16.01 -0.24
CA TRP A 479 13.75 16.85 -0.95
C TRP A 479 12.28 16.52 -0.60
N LEU A 480 12.00 15.24 -0.38
CA LEU A 480 10.72 14.75 0.12
C LEU A 480 10.49 15.07 1.61
N LYS A 481 11.54 15.49 2.33
CA LYS A 481 11.52 15.76 3.78
C LYS A 481 11.15 14.53 4.60
N ILE A 482 11.64 13.38 4.17
CA ILE A 482 11.57 12.11 4.90
C ILE A 482 12.97 11.72 5.33
N ASP A 483 13.06 10.88 6.36
CA ASP A 483 14.31 10.33 6.81
C ASP A 483 14.89 9.34 5.79
N TRP A 484 16.22 9.18 5.81
CA TRP A 484 16.85 8.15 5.00
C TRP A 484 16.54 6.76 5.56
N HIS A 485 15.97 5.89 4.73
CA HIS A 485 15.77 4.49 5.05
C HIS A 485 16.45 3.56 4.03
N PRO A 486 17.14 2.48 4.44
CA PRO A 486 17.78 1.52 3.51
C PRO A 486 16.80 0.86 2.52
N GLY A 487 15.52 0.78 2.88
CA GLY A 487 14.45 0.31 1.98
C GLY A 487 14.34 1.12 0.69
N LEU A 488 14.84 2.36 0.65
CA LEU A 488 14.89 3.19 -0.56
C LEU A 488 15.77 2.61 -1.68
N LEU A 489 16.52 1.53 -1.40
CA LEU A 489 17.34 0.80 -2.36
C LEU A 489 16.75 -0.56 -2.74
N GLN A 490 15.55 -0.88 -2.25
CA GLN A 490 14.86 -2.13 -2.53
C GLN A 490 13.67 -1.85 -3.44
N SER A 491 13.63 -2.50 -4.60
CA SER A 491 12.54 -2.37 -5.55
C SER A 491 11.47 -3.41 -5.20
N SER A 492 10.37 -2.96 -4.63
CA SER A 492 9.27 -3.82 -4.21
C SER A 492 7.88 -3.19 -4.38
N PHE A 493 6.85 -4.02 -4.30
CA PHE A 493 5.48 -3.60 -4.06
C PHE A 493 4.89 -4.45 -2.94
N ASN A 494 4.35 -3.80 -1.91
CA ASN A 494 3.88 -4.45 -0.69
C ASN A 494 4.96 -5.35 -0.05
N GLY A 495 6.23 -4.95 -0.13
CA GLY A 495 7.37 -5.69 0.39
C GLY A 495 7.77 -6.94 -0.43
N LEU A 496 7.11 -7.19 -1.56
CA LEU A 496 7.47 -8.26 -2.49
C LEU A 496 8.37 -7.73 -3.61
N GLU A 497 9.44 -8.44 -3.93
CA GLU A 497 10.41 -8.01 -4.94
C GLU A 497 9.77 -7.73 -6.30
N TYR A 498 10.18 -6.63 -6.91
CA TYR A 498 9.69 -6.18 -8.20
C TYR A 498 10.76 -6.33 -9.29
N TRP A 499 10.36 -6.89 -10.44
CA TRP A 499 11.25 -7.23 -11.56
C TRP A 499 11.03 -6.40 -12.83
N GLY A 500 10.20 -5.36 -12.72
CA GLY A 500 9.83 -4.50 -13.84
C GLY A 500 8.52 -4.93 -14.54
N ASP A 501 7.98 -4.00 -15.33
CA ASP A 501 6.67 -4.14 -15.98
C ASP A 501 6.66 -5.26 -17.04
N ARG A 502 5.47 -5.65 -17.53
CA ARG A 502 5.32 -6.71 -18.55
C ARG A 502 6.04 -6.39 -19.86
N ARG A 503 6.25 -5.12 -20.14
CA ARG A 503 6.88 -4.58 -21.36
C ARG A 503 8.36 -4.27 -21.15
N ALA A 504 8.94 -4.65 -20.02
CA ALA A 504 10.36 -4.43 -19.74
C ALA A 504 11.16 -5.32 -20.69
N HIS A 505 12.13 -4.73 -21.40
CA HIS A 505 12.95 -5.48 -22.36
C HIS A 505 13.81 -6.53 -21.66
N GLN A 506 14.25 -6.21 -20.45
CA GLN A 506 14.98 -7.10 -19.56
C GLN A 506 14.30 -6.99 -18.20
N LYS A 507 13.96 -8.14 -17.61
CA LYS A 507 13.53 -8.20 -16.21
C LYS A 507 14.75 -7.97 -15.34
N ILE A 508 14.72 -6.91 -14.54
CA ILE A 508 15.81 -6.52 -13.66
C ILE A 508 15.21 -6.23 -12.30
N GLN A 509 15.80 -6.82 -11.26
CA GLN A 509 15.52 -6.45 -9.88
C GLN A 509 16.52 -5.36 -9.48
N GLY A 510 16.02 -4.23 -8.99
CA GLY A 510 16.85 -3.13 -8.52
C GLY A 510 17.65 -2.43 -9.63
N PHE A 511 18.95 -2.22 -9.39
CA PHE A 511 19.77 -1.30 -10.19
C PHE A 511 20.71 -2.01 -11.17
N SER A 512 20.77 -1.53 -12.41
CA SER A 512 21.74 -1.97 -13.42
C SER A 512 22.26 -0.78 -14.22
N ALA A 513 23.56 -0.49 -14.11
CA ALA A 513 24.18 0.64 -14.80
C ALA A 513 24.17 0.49 -16.34
N GLU A 514 24.15 -0.74 -16.84
CA GLU A 514 24.13 -1.02 -18.29
C GLU A 514 22.74 -0.92 -18.90
N HIS A 515 21.71 -1.28 -18.13
CA HIS A 515 20.33 -1.32 -18.61
C HIS A 515 19.82 -0.03 -19.27
N PRO A 516 20.02 1.18 -18.70
CA PRO A 516 19.55 2.39 -19.34
C PRO A 516 20.38 2.76 -20.58
N LEU A 517 21.54 2.12 -20.82
CA LEU A 517 22.54 2.53 -21.81
C LEU A 517 22.44 1.88 -23.21
N SER A 518 21.41 1.06 -23.47
CA SER A 518 21.21 0.44 -24.80
C SER A 518 21.27 1.45 -25.97
N GLN A 519 21.83 1.00 -27.10
CA GLN A 519 21.93 1.75 -28.35
C GLN A 519 20.97 1.24 -29.46
N ASP A 520 19.99 0.41 -29.11
CA ASP A 520 19.07 -0.22 -30.07
C ASP A 520 18.29 0.80 -30.92
N TRP A 521 18.17 2.04 -30.43
CA TRP A 521 17.54 3.16 -31.13
C TRP A 521 18.22 3.48 -32.49
N LEU A 522 19.49 3.11 -32.69
CA LEU A 522 20.21 3.28 -33.96
C LEU A 522 19.62 2.45 -35.11
N SER A 523 18.76 1.47 -34.81
CA SER A 523 18.02 0.72 -35.83
C SER A 523 16.94 1.57 -36.52
N CYS A 524 16.27 2.45 -35.77
CA CYS A 524 15.16 3.29 -36.26
C CYS A 524 15.59 4.71 -36.62
N PHE A 525 16.62 5.23 -35.98
CA PHE A 525 17.00 6.64 -36.11
C PHE A 525 18.42 6.82 -36.64
N SER A 526 18.66 7.96 -37.26
CA SER A 526 19.96 8.42 -37.70
C SER A 526 20.62 9.31 -36.64
N PRO A 527 21.93 9.54 -36.72
CA PRO A 527 22.59 10.56 -35.91
C PRO A 527 21.97 11.95 -36.08
N LEU A 528 21.48 12.30 -37.28
CA LEU A 528 20.80 13.58 -37.53
C LEU A 528 19.49 13.69 -36.76
N ASP A 529 18.68 12.63 -36.71
CA ASP A 529 17.41 12.60 -35.95
C ASP A 529 17.66 12.92 -34.47
N LYS A 530 18.72 12.29 -33.90
CA LYS A 530 19.17 12.59 -32.54
C LYS A 530 19.53 14.06 -32.37
N GLN A 531 20.30 14.63 -33.29
CA GLN A 531 20.74 16.02 -33.19
C GLN A 531 19.57 17.00 -33.31
N VAL A 532 18.59 16.73 -34.17
CA VAL A 532 17.36 17.54 -34.29
C VAL A 532 16.56 17.48 -32.99
N LEU A 533 16.33 16.29 -32.43
CA LEU A 533 15.64 16.14 -31.15
C LEU A 533 16.37 16.86 -30.02
N TYR A 534 17.71 16.71 -29.96
CA TYR A 534 18.55 17.39 -28.98
C TYR A 534 18.50 18.92 -29.12
N ALA A 535 18.40 19.45 -30.34
CA ALA A 535 18.28 20.88 -30.57
C ALA A 535 16.90 21.41 -30.14
N LEU A 536 15.83 20.63 -30.36
CA LEU A 536 14.49 20.95 -29.88
C LEU A 536 14.37 20.89 -28.34
N LEU A 537 15.16 20.03 -27.70
CA LEU A 537 15.20 19.83 -26.24
C LEU A 537 16.45 20.43 -25.59
N GLU A 538 17.08 21.43 -26.20
CA GLU A 538 18.43 21.88 -25.82
C GLU A 538 18.56 22.20 -24.31
N GLN A 539 17.61 22.95 -23.76
CA GLN A 539 17.63 23.33 -22.35
C GLN A 539 17.52 22.11 -21.42
N ASP A 540 16.66 21.15 -21.77
CA ASP A 540 16.42 19.95 -20.98
C ASP A 540 17.61 18.99 -21.05
N VAL A 541 18.16 18.74 -22.24
CA VAL A 541 19.34 17.89 -22.45
C VAL A 541 20.57 18.46 -21.73
N GLN A 542 20.76 19.78 -21.75
CA GLN A 542 21.83 20.43 -21.00
C GLN A 542 21.66 20.29 -19.49
N ARG A 543 20.45 20.57 -18.97
CA ARG A 543 20.12 20.42 -17.54
C ARG A 543 20.35 18.99 -17.05
N GLN A 544 19.99 18.01 -17.87
CA GLN A 544 20.11 16.58 -17.55
C GLN A 544 21.52 16.02 -17.78
N GLY A 545 22.41 16.76 -18.44
CA GLY A 545 23.80 16.35 -18.69
C GLY A 545 24.00 15.39 -19.87
N TYR A 546 23.05 15.29 -20.81
CA TYR A 546 23.11 14.36 -21.95
C TYR A 546 23.91 14.87 -23.16
N GLY A 547 24.58 16.02 -23.02
CA GLY A 547 25.37 16.67 -24.07
C GLY A 547 24.64 17.83 -24.75
N GLN A 548 25.09 18.21 -25.95
CA GLN A 548 24.45 19.28 -26.73
C GLN A 548 24.35 18.89 -28.20
N ALA A 549 23.35 19.44 -28.89
CA ALA A 549 23.30 19.39 -30.34
C ALA A 549 24.47 20.16 -30.98
N PHE A 550 24.92 19.74 -32.15
CA PHE A 550 25.92 20.45 -32.93
C PHE A 550 25.45 21.87 -33.28
N LYS A 551 26.37 22.84 -33.24
CA LYS A 551 26.05 24.27 -33.50
C LYS A 551 25.40 24.49 -34.86
N TRP A 552 25.85 23.77 -35.90
CA TRP A 552 25.28 23.88 -37.25
C TRP A 552 23.84 23.35 -37.31
N VAL A 553 23.50 22.32 -36.52
CA VAL A 553 22.13 21.79 -36.43
C VAL A 553 21.21 22.83 -35.81
N LYS A 554 21.66 23.52 -34.75
CA LYS A 554 20.88 24.61 -34.13
C LYS A 554 20.62 25.74 -35.14
N GLY A 555 21.65 26.16 -35.88
CA GLY A 555 21.52 27.21 -36.90
C GLY A 555 20.58 26.86 -38.04
N LEU A 556 20.55 25.58 -38.44
CA LEU A 556 19.67 25.08 -39.51
C LEU A 556 18.38 24.42 -39.00
N LEU A 557 18.10 24.47 -37.69
CA LEU A 557 17.00 23.72 -37.08
C LEU A 557 15.64 23.96 -37.76
N PRO A 558 15.24 25.20 -38.11
CA PRO A 558 13.98 25.43 -38.81
C PRO A 558 13.87 24.70 -40.16
N LEU A 559 14.99 24.53 -40.87
CA LEU A 559 15.06 23.79 -42.13
C LEU A 559 15.08 22.28 -41.90
N LEU A 560 15.83 21.83 -40.88
CA LEU A 560 15.97 20.41 -40.57
C LEU A 560 14.68 19.79 -40.02
N ILE A 561 13.83 20.55 -39.33
CA ILE A 561 12.50 20.08 -38.86
C ILE A 561 11.64 19.58 -40.04
N TRP A 562 11.72 20.23 -41.21
CA TRP A 562 10.99 19.84 -42.41
C TRP A 562 11.43 18.50 -42.99
N LEU A 563 12.65 18.05 -42.70
CA LEU A 563 13.13 16.77 -43.18
C LEU A 563 12.42 15.64 -42.42
N PRO A 564 11.91 14.60 -43.13
CA PRO A 564 11.44 13.40 -42.46
C PRO A 564 12.59 12.69 -41.76
N THR A 565 12.29 12.10 -40.61
CA THR A 565 13.21 11.23 -39.87
C THR A 565 13.53 9.97 -40.67
N ARG A 566 14.58 9.23 -40.26
CA ARG A 566 14.89 7.93 -40.89
C ARG A 566 13.70 6.97 -40.87
N LEU A 567 12.98 6.90 -39.75
CA LEU A 567 11.83 6.02 -39.60
C LEU A 567 10.65 6.46 -40.48
N GLU A 568 10.37 7.77 -40.57
CA GLU A 568 9.34 8.29 -41.48
C GLU A 568 9.68 7.98 -42.95
N TRP A 569 10.95 8.06 -43.35
CA TRP A 569 11.37 7.64 -44.70
C TRP A 569 11.19 6.14 -44.94
N GLN A 570 11.47 5.31 -43.94
CA GLN A 570 11.25 3.86 -44.03
C GLN A 570 9.75 3.57 -44.21
N ALA A 571 8.88 4.22 -43.45
CA ALA A 571 7.43 4.10 -43.56
C ALA A 571 6.91 4.46 -44.94
N LEU A 572 7.34 5.59 -45.50
CA LEU A 572 6.96 5.97 -46.86
C LEU A 572 7.43 4.93 -47.89
N ARG A 573 8.68 4.47 -47.80
CA ARG A 573 9.22 3.48 -48.75
C ARG A 573 8.48 2.15 -48.68
N GLN A 574 8.17 1.68 -47.47
CA GLN A 574 7.42 0.44 -47.27
C GLN A 574 6.00 0.57 -47.84
N ALA A 575 5.27 1.61 -47.46
CA ALA A 575 3.93 1.89 -47.97
C ALA A 575 3.86 1.95 -49.51
N LEU A 576 4.88 2.55 -50.15
CA LEU A 576 4.98 2.60 -51.60
C LEU A 576 5.22 1.23 -52.24
N ARG A 577 6.00 0.36 -51.59
CA ARG A 577 6.27 -1.01 -52.07
C ARG A 577 5.05 -1.91 -51.94
N GLU A 578 4.31 -1.78 -50.85
CA GLU A 578 3.13 -2.59 -50.55
C GLU A 578 1.86 -2.11 -51.28
N GLY A 579 1.92 -0.96 -51.95
CA GLY A 579 0.79 -0.42 -52.68
C GLY A 579 -0.38 0.01 -51.78
N LEU A 580 -0.09 0.38 -50.52
CA LEU A 580 -1.13 0.73 -49.55
C LEU A 580 -1.93 1.95 -50.02
N PRO A 581 -3.26 1.83 -50.15
CA PRO A 581 -4.11 2.96 -50.51
C PRO A 581 -4.01 4.03 -49.43
N ASN A 582 -4.00 5.31 -49.82
CA ASN A 582 -3.92 6.46 -48.92
C ASN A 582 -2.64 6.61 -48.09
N ALA A 583 -1.68 5.67 -48.12
CA ALA A 583 -0.51 5.76 -47.25
C ALA A 583 0.36 7.00 -47.49
N ARG A 584 0.44 7.51 -48.73
CA ARG A 584 1.07 8.81 -49.02
C ARG A 584 0.36 9.98 -48.33
N GLN A 585 -0.97 9.93 -48.26
CA GLN A 585 -1.78 10.95 -47.62
C GLN A 585 -1.62 10.88 -46.10
N ASN A 586 -1.74 9.69 -45.50
CA ASN A 586 -1.54 9.48 -44.07
C ASN A 586 -0.12 9.91 -43.66
N TRP A 587 0.91 9.47 -44.38
CA TRP A 587 2.29 9.89 -44.13
C TRP A 587 2.47 11.42 -44.18
N ARG A 588 1.87 12.09 -45.16
CA ARG A 588 1.90 13.57 -45.25
C ARG A 588 1.16 14.23 -44.09
N GLN A 589 0.06 13.65 -43.64
CA GLN A 589 -0.71 14.15 -42.51
C GLN A 589 0.11 14.03 -41.22
N GLU A 590 0.66 12.86 -40.93
CA GLU A 590 1.44 12.63 -39.70
C GLU A 590 2.73 13.46 -39.68
N LEU A 591 3.37 13.65 -40.83
CA LEU A 591 4.51 14.55 -40.96
C LEU A 591 4.13 16.01 -40.65
N ARG A 592 2.93 16.47 -41.07
CA ARG A 592 2.43 17.81 -40.71
C ARG A 592 2.16 17.94 -39.21
N VAL A 593 1.60 16.90 -38.57
CA VAL A 593 1.38 16.87 -37.12
C VAL A 593 2.72 17.02 -36.40
N ARG A 594 3.75 16.23 -36.78
CA ARG A 594 5.10 16.36 -36.21
C ARG A 594 5.67 17.76 -36.39
N TRP A 595 5.54 18.36 -37.58
CA TRP A 595 6.01 19.73 -37.83
C TRP A 595 5.32 20.75 -36.92
N GLN A 596 4.00 20.68 -36.78
CA GLN A 596 3.24 21.59 -35.90
C GLN A 596 3.78 21.56 -34.48
N VAL A 597 4.02 20.36 -33.93
CA VAL A 597 4.59 20.19 -32.59
C VAL A 597 6.01 20.76 -32.50
N CYS A 598 6.89 20.44 -33.47
CA CYS A 598 8.26 20.96 -33.50
C CYS A 598 8.31 22.50 -33.52
N PHE A 599 7.47 23.12 -34.38
CA PHE A 599 7.40 24.58 -34.48
C PHE A 599 6.76 25.23 -33.26
N ALA A 600 5.80 24.56 -32.61
CA ALA A 600 5.24 25.03 -31.34
C ALA A 600 6.31 25.11 -30.24
N VAL A 601 7.12 24.06 -30.09
CA VAL A 601 8.24 24.01 -29.14
C VAL A 601 9.29 25.07 -29.47
N LEU A 602 9.66 25.19 -30.74
CA LEU A 602 10.61 26.20 -31.19
C LEU A 602 10.13 27.62 -30.84
N LYS A 603 8.85 27.93 -31.11
CA LYS A 603 8.24 29.23 -30.81
C LYS A 603 8.22 29.54 -29.31
N GLN A 604 7.91 28.55 -28.47
CA GLN A 604 7.94 28.70 -27.01
C GLN A 604 9.36 28.98 -26.49
N GLY A 605 10.37 28.29 -27.03
CA GLY A 605 11.78 28.55 -26.69
C GLY A 605 12.21 29.97 -27.05
N TYR A 606 11.86 30.44 -28.24
CA TYR A 606 12.15 31.82 -28.67
C TYR A 606 11.51 32.87 -27.75
N ALA A 607 10.26 32.67 -27.33
CA ALA A 607 9.56 33.61 -26.46
C ALA A 607 10.23 33.74 -25.08
N LYS A 608 10.79 32.65 -24.53
CA LYS A 608 11.54 32.67 -23.26
C LYS A 608 12.91 33.32 -23.38
N SER A 609 13.61 33.20 -24.52
CA SER A 609 14.96 33.77 -24.71
C SER A 609 15.01 35.30 -24.85
N LYS A 610 13.87 35.94 -25.13
CA LYS A 610 13.75 37.41 -25.28
C LYS A 610 13.30 38.14 -24.01
N LYS A 611 12.88 37.40 -22.98
CA LYS A 611 12.63 37.90 -21.63
C LYS A 611 13.88 37.69 -20.80
#